data_AF-A0A6A4RQE2-F1
#
_entry.id   AF-A0A6A4RQE2-F1
#
_cell.length_a   1.000
_cell.length_b   1.000
_cell.length_c   1.000
_cell.angle_alpha   90.00
_cell.angle_beta   90.00
_cell.angle_gamma   90.00
#
_symmetry.space_group_name_H-M   'P 1'
#
loop_
_entity.id
_entity.type
_entity.pdbx_description
1 polymer ?
#
loop_
_entity_poly.entity_id
_entity_poly.type
_entity_poly.pdbx_seq_one_letter_code
_entity_poly.pdbx_strand_id
1 'polypeptide(L)'
;MVWAGFAMIIVASYTANLAAFLVLDRPEERITGINDPRLRNPSDKFIYATVKQSSVDIYFRRQVELSTMYRHMEKHNYESAAEAIQAVRDK
;
A
#
# COMPACT_ATOMS: atom_id res chain seq x y z
N MET A 1 12.46 -33.23 37.90
CA MET A 1 11.52 -33.29 36.75
C MET A 1 10.85 -31.95 36.46
N VAL A 2 10.37 -31.21 37.47
CA VAL A 2 9.68 -29.90 37.30
C VAL A 2 10.51 -28.86 36.52
N TRP A 3 11.83 -28.78 36.77
CA TRP A 3 12.74 -27.85 36.09
C TRP A 3 12.84 -28.06 34.56
N ALA A 4 12.83 -29.31 34.09
CA ALA A 4 12.87 -29.62 32.66
C ALA A 4 11.54 -29.28 31.97
N GLY A 5 10.41 -29.49 32.65
CA GLY A 5 9.10 -29.07 32.16
C GLY A 5 8.99 -27.55 32.04
N PHE A 6 9.49 -26.81 33.03
CA PHE A 6 9.50 -25.35 32.99
C PHE A 6 10.36 -24.79 31.84
N ALA A 7 11.56 -25.34 31.64
CA ALA A 7 12.42 -24.96 30.51
C ALA A 7 11.75 -25.25 29.16
N MET A 8 11.06 -26.38 29.01
CA MET A 8 10.35 -26.74 27.79
C MET A 8 9.19 -25.77 27.49
N ILE A 9 8.48 -25.31 28.51
CA ILE A 9 7.41 -24.30 28.35
C ILE A 9 8.00 -22.98 27.84
N ILE A 10 9.12 -22.50 28.39
CA ILE A 10 9.77 -21.27 27.94
C ILE A 10 10.17 -21.34 26.46
N VAL A 11 10.81 -22.45 26.05
CA VAL A 11 11.23 -22.67 24.66
C VAL A 11 10.01 -22.74 23.72
N ALA A 12 8.96 -23.45 24.13
CA ALA A 12 7.73 -23.54 23.37
C ALA A 12 7.05 -22.16 23.21
N SER A 13 7.02 -21.34 24.27
CA SER A 13 6.46 -19.98 24.21
C SER A 13 7.24 -19.07 23.26
N TYR A 14 8.58 -19.14 23.24
CA TYR A 14 9.38 -18.37 22.29
C TYR A 14 9.13 -18.82 20.85
N THR A 15 9.06 -20.13 20.62
CA THR A 15 8.75 -20.71 19.30
C THR A 15 7.35 -20.31 18.83
N ALA A 16 6.36 -20.30 19.73
CA ALA A 16 5.00 -19.87 19.43
C ALA A 16 4.95 -18.37 19.09
N ASN A 17 5.70 -17.52 19.81
CA ASN A 17 5.76 -16.08 19.53
C ASN A 17 6.41 -15.80 18.16
N LEU A 18 7.50 -16.52 17.84
CA LEU A 18 8.12 -16.42 16.52
C LEU A 18 7.19 -16.88 15.41
N ALA A 19 6.50 -18.02 15.58
CA ALA A 19 5.53 -18.52 14.61
C ALA A 19 4.35 -17.54 14.43
N ALA A 20 3.87 -16.93 15.52
CA ALA A 20 2.84 -15.91 15.45
C ALA A 20 3.31 -14.68 14.66
N PHE A 21 4.55 -14.23 14.88
CA PHE A 21 5.13 -13.12 14.12
C PHE A 21 5.23 -13.46 12.62
N LEU A 22 5.77 -14.64 12.28
CA LEU A 22 5.93 -15.07 10.89
C LEU A 22 4.60 -15.23 10.14
N VAL A 23 3.52 -15.59 10.84
CA VAL A 23 2.18 -15.72 10.24
C VAL A 23 1.51 -14.35 10.01
N LEU A 24 1.81 -13.39 10.88
CA LEU A 24 1.28 -12.03 10.81
C LEU A 24 2.07 -11.12 9.87
N ASP A 25 3.35 -11.41 9.62
CA ASP A 25 4.18 -10.70 8.64
C ASP A 25 3.77 -11.07 7.22
N ARG A 26 2.58 -10.61 6.83
CA ARG A 26 2.10 -10.68 5.46
C ARG A 26 2.58 -9.43 4.72
N PRO A 27 3.20 -9.58 3.53
CA PRO A 27 3.51 -8.43 2.71
C PRO A 27 2.23 -7.65 2.44
N GLU A 28 2.34 -6.33 2.31
CA GLU A 28 1.18 -5.49 2.01
C GLU A 28 0.45 -6.02 0.79
N GLU A 29 -0.86 -6.22 0.92
CA GLU A 29 -1.67 -6.71 -0.18
C GLU A 29 -1.59 -5.71 -1.35
N ARG A 30 -1.61 -6.26 -2.57
CA ARG A 30 -1.71 -5.44 -3.77
C ARG A 30 -2.99 -4.62 -3.70
N ILE A 31 -2.96 -3.45 -4.33
CA ILE A 31 -4.13 -2.58 -4.44
C ILE A 31 -5.31 -3.39 -4.98
N THR A 32 -6.40 -3.43 -4.21
CA THR A 32 -7.58 -4.25 -4.52
C THR A 32 -8.38 -3.71 -5.70
N GLY A 33 -8.34 -2.39 -5.91
CA GLY A 33 -8.97 -1.71 -7.03
C GLY A 33 -9.26 -0.24 -6.72
N ILE A 34 -10.15 0.39 -7.49
CA ILE A 34 -10.48 1.83 -7.32
C ILE A 34 -11.14 2.16 -5.97
N ASN A 35 -11.74 1.17 -5.33
CA ASN A 35 -12.41 1.31 -4.03
C ASN A 35 -11.49 0.99 -2.85
N ASP A 36 -10.20 0.79 -3.09
CA ASP A 36 -9.23 0.52 -2.04
C ASP A 36 -9.18 1.70 -1.04
N PRO A 37 -9.22 1.45 0.28
CA PRO A 37 -9.13 2.49 1.29
C PRO A 37 -7.90 3.39 1.14
N ARG A 38 -6.76 2.83 0.69
CA ARG A 38 -5.51 3.56 0.47
C ARG A 38 -5.60 4.57 -0.67
N LEU A 39 -6.45 4.28 -1.66
CA LEU A 39 -6.74 5.17 -2.78
C LEU A 39 -7.86 6.16 -2.45
N ARG A 40 -8.93 5.70 -1.79
CA ARG A 40 -10.07 6.56 -1.42
C ARG A 40 -9.71 7.60 -0.37
N ASN A 41 -8.79 7.27 0.54
CA ASN A 41 -8.25 8.19 1.54
C ASN A 41 -6.75 8.44 1.28
N PRO A 42 -6.41 9.40 0.40
CA PRO A 42 -5.02 9.67 0.03
C PRO A 42 -4.17 10.04 1.25
N SER A 43 -2.96 9.52 1.29
CA SER A 43 -1.96 9.86 2.30
C SER A 43 -0.63 10.19 1.62
N ASP A 44 0.19 11.04 2.25
CA ASP A 44 1.50 11.42 1.70
C ASP A 44 2.49 10.24 1.63
N LYS A 45 2.20 9.16 2.37
CA LYS A 45 2.98 7.91 2.33
C LYS A 45 2.72 7.09 1.06
N PHE A 46 1.56 7.28 0.42
CA PHE A 46 1.14 6.53 -0.75
C PHE A 46 0.79 7.49 -1.89
N ILE A 47 1.80 7.77 -2.72
CA ILE A 47 1.70 8.70 -3.85
C ILE A 47 1.32 7.92 -5.11
N TYR A 48 0.28 8.39 -5.78
CA TYR A 48 -0.18 7.88 -7.07
C TYR A 48 -0.55 9.06 -7.98
N ALA A 49 -0.42 8.85 -9.28
CA ALA A 49 -0.48 9.91 -10.28
C ALA A 49 -1.01 9.36 -11.60
N THR A 50 -1.38 10.26 -12.50
CA THR A 50 -1.70 9.95 -13.90
C THR A 50 -0.94 10.87 -14.85
N VAL A 51 -1.09 10.64 -16.15
CA VAL A 51 -0.60 11.53 -17.19
C VAL A 51 -1.54 12.74 -17.30
N LYS A 52 -0.98 13.95 -17.24
CA LYS A 52 -1.75 15.20 -17.37
C LYS A 52 -2.46 15.26 -18.72
N GLN A 53 -3.63 15.91 -18.73
CA GLN A 53 -4.44 16.13 -19.95
C GLN A 53 -4.83 14.84 -20.69
N SER A 54 -4.69 13.68 -20.05
CA SER A 54 -5.11 12.39 -20.60
C SER A 54 -6.61 12.17 -20.41
N SER A 55 -7.15 11.15 -21.09
CA SER A 55 -8.52 10.70 -20.84
C SER A 55 -8.76 10.31 -19.38
N VAL A 56 -7.73 9.80 -18.71
CA VAL A 56 -7.76 9.42 -17.29
C VAL A 56 -7.87 10.66 -16.41
N ASP A 57 -7.04 11.68 -16.65
CA ASP A 57 -7.10 12.96 -15.93
C ASP A 57 -8.51 13.59 -16.01
N ILE A 58 -9.07 13.63 -17.23
CA ILE A 58 -10.44 14.13 -17.47
C ILE A 58 -11.49 13.27 -16.75
N TYR A 59 -11.32 11.95 -16.73
CA TYR A 59 -12.24 11.02 -16.06
C TYR A 59 -12.30 11.30 -14.55
N PHE A 60 -11.14 11.37 -13.88
CA PHE A 60 -11.06 11.64 -12.45
C PHE A 60 -11.55 13.06 -12.11
N ARG A 61 -11.31 14.03 -12.99
CA ARG A 61 -11.80 15.40 -12.82
C ARG A 61 -13.33 15.52 -12.91
N ARG A 62 -13.99 14.70 -13.73
CA ARG A 62 -15.45 14.74 -13.93
C ARG A 62 -16.23 14.04 -12.82
N GLN A 63 -15.62 13.05 -12.15
CA GLN A 63 -16.31 12.30 -11.10
C GLN A 63 -16.20 12.99 -9.74
N VAL A 64 -17.34 13.46 -9.23
CA VAL A 64 -17.41 14.15 -7.92
C VAL A 64 -16.95 13.23 -6.78
N GLU A 65 -17.29 11.94 -6.85
CA GLU A 65 -16.91 10.93 -5.85
C GLU A 65 -15.41 10.65 -5.79
N LEU A 66 -14.67 10.95 -6.86
CA LEU A 66 -13.21 10.75 -6.94
C LEU A 66 -12.44 12.06 -6.79
N SER A 67 -13.11 13.16 -6.45
CA SER A 67 -12.51 14.49 -6.33
C SER A 67 -11.38 14.55 -5.29
N THR A 68 -11.48 13.78 -4.20
CA THR A 68 -10.40 13.66 -3.20
C THR A 68 -9.15 13.02 -3.79
N MET A 69 -9.33 11.95 -4.59
CA MET A 69 -8.25 11.29 -5.30
C MET A 69 -7.61 12.22 -6.33
N TYR A 70 -8.44 12.92 -7.11
CA TYR A 70 -7.98 13.84 -8.14
C TYR A 70 -7.09 14.95 -7.55
N ARG A 71 -7.48 15.56 -6.42
CA ARG A 71 -6.66 16.60 -5.74
C ARG A 71 -5.29 16.10 -5.28
N HIS A 72 -5.20 14.82 -4.91
CA HIS A 72 -3.92 14.20 -4.53
C HIS A 72 -3.03 13.97 -5.75
N MET A 73 -3.63 13.46 -6.83
CA MET A 73 -2.95 13.18 -8.10
C MET A 73 -2.48 14.46 -8.80
N GLU A 74 -3.27 15.54 -8.76
CA GLU A 74 -2.98 16.81 -9.44
C GLU A 74 -1.61 17.39 -9.07
N LYS A 75 -1.15 17.18 -7.84
CA LYS A 75 0.17 17.61 -7.35
C LYS A 75 1.34 16.77 -7.89
N HIS A 76 1.08 15.54 -8.33
CA HIS A 76 2.09 14.53 -8.66
C HIS A 76 1.96 13.99 -10.08
N ASN A 77 1.08 14.55 -10.91
CA ASN A 77 0.85 14.10 -12.28
C ASN A 77 2.08 14.33 -13.17
N TYR A 78 2.31 13.40 -14.08
CA TYR A 78 3.43 13.40 -15.03
C TYR A 78 2.97 13.93 -16.40
N GLU A 79 3.89 14.51 -17.17
CA GLU A 79 3.59 15.01 -18.52
C GLU A 79 3.54 13.87 -19.57
N SER A 80 4.31 12.80 -19.35
CA SER A 80 4.43 11.68 -20.28
C SER A 80 4.36 10.33 -19.58
N ALA A 81 3.82 9.34 -20.29
CA ALA A 81 3.81 7.95 -19.84
C ALA A 81 5.23 7.38 -19.67
N ALA A 82 6.19 7.81 -20.50
CA ALA A 82 7.57 7.33 -20.40
C ALA A 82 8.23 7.74 -19.08
N GLU A 83 8.03 8.99 -18.66
CA GLU A 83 8.51 9.53 -17.39
C GLU A 83 7.86 8.79 -16.20
N ALA A 84 6.54 8.57 -16.27
CA ALA A 84 5.82 7.82 -15.25
C ALA A 84 6.33 6.37 -15.12
N ILE A 85 6.63 5.69 -16.23
CA ILE A 85 7.20 4.33 -16.22
C ILE A 85 8.58 4.33 -15.57
N GLN A 86 9.42 5.32 -15.89
CA GLN A 86 10.76 5.41 -15.32
C GLN A 86 10.69 5.69 -13.81
N ALA A 87 9.86 6.63 -13.37
CA ALA A 87 9.67 6.94 -11.96
C ALA A 87 9.16 5.75 -11.12
N VAL A 88 8.37 4.85 -11.71
CA VAL A 88 7.92 3.62 -11.04
C VAL A 88 9.01 2.55 -11.01
N ARG A 89 9.87 2.49 -12.02
CA ARG A 89 11.00 1.54 -12.09
C ARG A 89 12.15 1.90 -11.17
N ASP A 90 12.37 3.19 -10.94
CA ASP A 90 13.48 3.71 -10.14
C ASP A 90 13.20 3.67 -8.62
N LYS A 91 12.03 3.17 -8.20
CA LYS A 91 11.67 2.91 -6.79
C LYS A 91 11.82 1.43 -6.45
#